data_AF-A0A832SBF0-F1
#
_entry.id   AF-A0A832SBF0-F1
#
_cell.length_a   1.000
_cell.length_b   1.000
_cell.length_c   1.000
_cell.angle_alpha   90.00
_cell.angle_beta   90.00
_cell.angle_gamma   90.00
#
_symmetry.space_group_name_H-M   'P 1'
#
loop_
_entity.id
_entity.type
_entity.pdbx_description
1 polymer ?
#
loop_
_entity_poly.entity_id
_entity_poly.type
_entity_poly.pdbx_seq_one_letter_code
_entity_poly.pdbx_strand_id
1 'polypeptide(L)'
;MTKTTANKSNPRLTALIATLKEASRVNEANIWREIAKRLDAPRKNYAEVNLSKINRYANKDEIILVPGKVLGSGALSLPVKIAALDFSETAVSKITSARGTCMTIEDLIRDNPKGSRVRILR
;
A
#
# COMPACT_ATOMS: atom_id res chain seq x y z
N MET A 1 -8.33 -19.87 -13.63
CA MET A 1 -7.44 -19.33 -12.57
C MET A 1 -8.17 -19.43 -11.25
N THR A 2 -7.74 -20.31 -10.34
CA THR A 2 -8.36 -20.53 -9.02
C THR A 2 -8.19 -19.29 -8.13
N LYS A 3 -9.29 -18.79 -7.55
CA LYS A 3 -9.28 -17.66 -6.61
C LYS A 3 -8.46 -18.03 -5.37
N THR A 4 -7.30 -17.41 -5.17
CA THR A 4 -6.41 -17.69 -4.02
C THR A 4 -6.99 -17.20 -2.69
N THR A 5 -7.97 -16.28 -2.72
CA THR A 5 -8.71 -15.81 -1.53
C THR A 5 -9.30 -16.93 -0.69
N ALA A 6 -9.63 -18.09 -1.27
CA ALA A 6 -10.19 -19.23 -0.54
C ALA A 6 -9.20 -19.85 0.47
N ASN A 7 -7.88 -19.66 0.28
CA ASN A 7 -6.85 -20.20 1.16
C ASN A 7 -6.29 -19.16 2.16
N LYS A 8 -6.87 -17.96 2.24
CA LYS A 8 -6.41 -16.90 3.16
C LYS A 8 -7.09 -17.08 4.52
N SER A 9 -6.32 -17.46 5.53
CA SER A 9 -6.81 -17.63 6.91
C SER A 9 -7.13 -16.31 7.63
N ASN A 10 -6.69 -15.16 7.11
CA ASN A 10 -6.87 -13.86 7.76
C ASN A 10 -8.13 -13.15 7.21
N PRO A 11 -9.21 -12.99 8.01
CA PRO A 11 -10.46 -12.39 7.55
C PRO A 11 -10.32 -10.90 7.18
N ARG A 12 -9.44 -10.14 7.85
CA ARG A 12 -9.21 -8.72 7.55
C ARG A 12 -8.61 -8.53 6.16
N LEU A 13 -7.66 -9.38 5.78
CA LEU A 13 -7.05 -9.34 4.45
C LEU A 13 -8.07 -9.70 3.36
N THR A 14 -8.90 -10.72 3.60
CA THR A 14 -9.95 -11.13 2.66
C THR A 14 -10.97 -10.00 2.47
N ALA A 15 -11.37 -9.33 3.55
CA ALA A 15 -12.25 -8.15 3.50
C ALA A 15 -11.61 -7.00 2.71
N LEU A 16 -10.33 -6.67 2.97
CA LEU A 16 -9.61 -5.64 2.22
C LEU A 16 -9.55 -5.94 0.71
N ILE A 17 -9.28 -7.19 0.33
CA ILE A 17 -9.28 -7.61 -1.08
C ILE A 17 -10.67 -7.42 -1.71
N ALA A 18 -11.74 -7.73 -0.98
CA ALA A 18 -13.10 -7.49 -1.44
C ALA A 18 -13.37 -5.99 -1.61
N THR A 19 -13.01 -5.16 -0.63
CA THR A 19 -13.13 -3.70 -0.68
C THR A 19 -12.37 -3.11 -1.87
N LEU A 20 -11.15 -3.56 -2.15
CA LEU A 20 -10.38 -3.11 -3.32
C LEU A 20 -11.03 -3.51 -4.64
N LYS A 21 -11.57 -4.73 -4.73
CA LYS A 21 -12.30 -5.20 -5.92
C LYS A 21 -13.55 -4.34 -6.14
N GLU A 22 -14.27 -4.00 -5.08
CA GLU A 22 -15.45 -3.15 -5.15
C GLU A 22 -15.11 -1.71 -5.50
N ALA A 23 -14.13 -1.11 -4.84
CA ALA A 23 -13.65 0.24 -5.15
C ALA A 23 -13.20 0.37 -6.61
N SER A 24 -12.59 -0.67 -7.18
CA SER A 24 -12.25 -0.71 -8.60
C SER A 24 -13.46 -0.70 -9.52
N ARG A 25 -14.53 -1.44 -9.15
CA ARG A 25 -15.76 -1.55 -9.96
C ARG A 25 -16.57 -0.26 -9.90
N VAL A 26 -16.76 0.29 -8.71
CA VAL A 26 -17.56 1.50 -8.47
C VAL A 26 -16.88 2.74 -9.05
N ASN A 27 -15.56 2.86 -8.91
CA ASN A 27 -14.84 4.08 -9.30
C ASN A 27 -14.10 3.93 -10.65
N GLU A 28 -14.29 2.82 -11.36
CA GLU A 28 -13.58 2.48 -12.61
C GLU A 28 -12.04 2.60 -12.51
N ALA A 29 -11.52 2.40 -11.29
CA ALA A 29 -10.11 2.60 -10.96
C ALA A 29 -9.35 1.27 -11.07
N ASN A 30 -8.62 1.09 -12.17
CA ASN A 30 -7.85 -0.13 -12.45
C ASN A 30 -6.75 -0.42 -11.42
N ILE A 31 -6.23 0.63 -10.76
CA ILE A 31 -5.23 0.51 -9.70
C ILE A 31 -5.71 -0.38 -8.54
N TRP A 32 -6.97 -0.25 -8.11
CA TRP A 32 -7.48 -1.07 -6.99
C TRP A 32 -7.60 -2.54 -7.35
N ARG A 33 -7.98 -2.85 -8.59
CA ARG A 33 -7.99 -4.24 -9.10
C ARG A 33 -6.59 -4.83 -9.14
N GLU A 34 -5.60 -4.06 -9.55
CA GLU A 34 -4.20 -4.50 -9.57
C GLU A 34 -3.67 -4.77 -8.16
N ILE A 35 -3.96 -3.89 -7.20
CA ILE A 35 -3.55 -4.07 -5.80
C ILE A 35 -4.29 -5.25 -5.16
N ALA A 36 -5.58 -5.41 -5.43
CA ALA A 36 -6.35 -6.58 -5.01
C ALA A 36 -5.72 -7.87 -5.52
N LYS A 37 -5.36 -7.94 -6.81
CA LYS A 37 -4.73 -9.11 -7.43
C LYS A 37 -3.39 -9.45 -6.77
N ARG A 38 -2.60 -8.44 -6.41
CA ARG A 38 -1.31 -8.63 -5.72
C ARG A 38 -1.50 -9.15 -4.29
N LEU A 39 -2.47 -8.62 -3.56
CA LEU A 39 -2.79 -9.08 -2.22
C LEU A 39 -3.47 -10.47 -2.22
N ASP A 40 -4.14 -10.84 -3.31
CA ASP A 40 -4.69 -12.19 -3.52
C ASP A 40 -3.56 -13.25 -3.62
N ALA A 41 -2.40 -12.88 -4.17
CA ALA A 41 -1.24 -13.78 -4.32
C ALA A 41 -0.69 -14.30 -2.97
N PRO A 42 0.07 -15.41 -2.94
CA PRO A 42 0.71 -15.91 -1.71
C PRO A 42 1.53 -14.84 -0.98
N ARG A 43 1.57 -14.88 0.37
CA ARG A 43 2.21 -13.83 1.19
C ARG A 43 3.69 -13.61 0.86
N LYS A 44 4.41 -14.66 0.44
CA LYS A 44 5.81 -14.58 -0.02
C LYS A 44 6.03 -13.68 -1.26
N ASN A 45 4.95 -13.33 -1.96
CA ASN A 45 4.98 -12.44 -3.13
C ASN A 45 4.60 -10.99 -2.78
N TYR A 46 4.30 -10.70 -1.51
CA TYR A 46 3.98 -9.34 -1.09
C TYR A 46 5.21 -8.45 -1.18
N ALA A 47 4.98 -7.17 -1.45
CA ALA A 47 6.06 -6.21 -1.53
C ALA A 47 6.66 -5.97 -0.13
N GLU A 48 7.98 -5.91 -0.05
CA GLU A 48 8.70 -5.46 1.13
C GLU A 48 9.61 -4.30 0.72
N VAL A 49 9.26 -3.09 1.14
CA VAL A 49 9.89 -1.86 0.65
C VAL A 49 10.56 -1.12 1.79
N ASN A 50 11.86 -0.87 1.66
CA ASN A 50 12.62 -0.07 2.61
C ASN A 50 12.48 1.44 2.33
N LEU A 51 12.61 2.27 3.38
CA LEU A 51 12.56 3.73 3.27
C LEU A 51 13.59 4.30 2.31
N SER A 52 14.79 3.72 2.21
CA SER A 52 15.81 4.13 1.23
C SER A 52 15.31 4.07 -0.21
N LYS A 53 14.50 3.07 -0.54
CA LYS A 53 13.90 2.90 -1.86
C LYS A 53 12.81 3.94 -2.10
N ILE A 54 11.96 4.18 -1.09
CA ILE A 54 10.93 5.23 -1.18
C ILE A 54 11.60 6.59 -1.40
N ASN A 55 12.61 6.93 -0.60
CA ASN A 55 13.32 8.21 -0.70
C ASN A 55 13.99 8.44 -2.06
N ARG A 56 14.44 7.36 -2.72
CA ARG A 56 15.08 7.45 -4.04
C ARG A 56 14.08 7.72 -5.17
N TYR A 57 12.86 7.20 -5.07
CA TYR A 57 11.91 7.18 -6.19
C TYR A 57 10.64 8.01 -5.96
N ALA A 58 10.36 8.42 -4.73
CA ALA A 58 9.22 9.26 -4.41
C ALA A 58 9.58 10.74 -4.62
N ASN A 59 8.58 11.51 -5.01
CA ASN A 59 8.65 12.96 -5.06
C ASN A 59 8.00 13.56 -3.81
N LYS A 60 8.33 14.82 -3.54
CA LYS A 60 7.72 15.57 -2.44
C LYS A 60 6.20 15.59 -2.58
N ASP A 61 5.49 15.35 -1.48
CA ASP A 61 4.02 15.36 -1.39
C ASP A 61 3.31 14.31 -2.27
N GLU A 62 4.06 13.31 -2.76
CA GLU A 62 3.53 12.19 -3.55
C GLU A 62 2.83 11.15 -2.66
N ILE A 63 1.83 10.48 -3.22
CA ILE A 63 1.15 9.34 -2.60
C ILE A 63 1.78 8.05 -3.11
N ILE A 64 2.40 7.31 -2.19
CA ILE A 64 3.02 6.01 -2.42
C ILE A 64 2.11 4.91 -1.91
N LEU A 65 1.87 3.90 -2.74
CA LEU A 65 1.12 2.70 -2.37
C LEU A 65 2.02 1.46 -2.44
N VAL A 66 2.15 0.76 -1.32
CA VAL A 66 2.91 -0.49 -1.21
C VAL A 66 1.96 -1.65 -0.96
N PRO A 67 1.80 -2.60 -1.90
CA PRO A 67 0.96 -3.78 -1.74
C PRO A 67 1.66 -4.85 -0.87
N GLY A 68 1.95 -4.48 0.38
CA GLY A 68 2.73 -5.29 1.32
C GLY A 68 3.23 -4.45 2.50
N LYS A 69 4.43 -4.74 2.97
CA LYS A 69 5.02 -4.15 4.19
C LYS A 69 6.08 -3.10 3.88
N VAL A 70 6.08 -2.01 4.66
CA VAL A 70 7.14 -1.00 4.64
C VAL A 70 8.08 -1.21 5.81
N LEU A 71 9.38 -1.19 5.53
CA LEU A 71 10.46 -1.48 6.46
C LEU A 71 11.35 -0.25 6.69
N GLY A 72 11.88 -0.13 7.90
CA GLY A 72 12.56 1.07 8.38
C GLY A 72 14.04 1.24 8.00
N SER A 73 14.59 0.44 7.07
CA SER A 73 16.00 0.62 6.68
C SER A 73 16.21 1.82 5.76
N GLY A 74 17.29 2.56 6.01
CA GLY A 74 17.62 3.81 5.32
C GLY A 74 17.03 5.05 5.99
N ALA A 75 17.05 6.15 5.24
CA ALA A 75 16.52 7.45 5.65
C ALA A 75 15.43 7.91 4.66
N LEU A 76 14.51 8.70 5.19
CA LEU A 76 13.49 9.42 4.42
C LEU A 76 13.65 10.91 4.74
N SER A 77 13.92 11.72 3.74
CA SER A 77 14.16 13.16 3.89
C SER A 77 13.02 14.01 3.31
N LEU A 78 12.07 13.37 2.63
CA LEU A 78 10.97 14.03 1.93
C LEU A 78 9.65 13.75 2.67
N PRO A 79 8.76 14.75 2.82
CA PRO A 79 7.42 14.53 3.29
C PRO A 79 6.64 13.80 2.18
N VAL A 80 6.24 12.56 2.47
CA VAL A 80 5.48 11.70 1.55
C VAL A 80 4.32 11.03 2.29
N LYS A 81 3.26 10.73 1.56
CA LYS A 81 2.11 9.98 2.07
C LYS A 81 2.26 8.53 1.63
N ILE A 82 2.35 7.59 2.57
CA ILE A 82 2.59 6.17 2.27
C ILE A 82 1.42 5.36 2.78
N ALA A 83 0.77 4.63 1.86
CA ALA A 83 -0.26 3.64 2.15
C ALA A 83 0.31 2.23 2.00
N ALA A 84 0.14 1.37 3.00
CA ALA A 84 0.62 -0.01 2.95
C ALA A 84 -0.28 -0.97 3.74
N LEU A 85 -0.05 -2.28 3.58
CA LEU A 85 -0.73 -3.31 4.37
C LEU A 85 -0.24 -3.29 5.83
N ASP A 86 1.06 -3.04 6.01
CA ASP A 86 1.70 -3.02 7.32
C ASP A 86 2.97 -2.15 7.30
N PHE A 87 3.37 -1.66 8.47
CA PHE A 87 4.59 -0.86 8.66
C PHE A 87 5.40 -1.43 9.83
N SER A 88 6.74 -1.46 9.72
CA SER A 88 7.56 -1.66 10.92
C SER A 88 7.50 -0.43 11.82
N GLU A 89 7.64 -0.61 13.13
CA GLU A 89 7.67 0.49 14.10
C GLU A 89 8.74 1.52 13.76
N THR A 90 9.92 1.04 13.35
CA THR A 90 11.03 1.86 12.88
C THR A 90 10.71 2.64 11.61
N ALA A 91 9.86 2.09 10.72
CA ALA A 91 9.41 2.81 9.53
C ALA A 91 8.47 3.95 9.92
N VAL A 92 7.47 3.67 10.78
CA VAL A 92 6.52 4.69 11.26
C VAL A 92 7.26 5.85 11.91
N SER A 93 8.18 5.56 12.84
CA SER A 93 8.97 6.58 13.54
C SER A 93 9.73 7.50 12.57
N LYS A 94 10.41 6.92 11.57
CA LYS A 94 11.17 7.69 10.59
C LYS A 94 10.29 8.46 9.61
N ILE A 95 9.15 7.89 9.19
CA ILE A 95 8.20 8.57 8.32
C ILE A 95 7.60 9.80 9.02
N THR A 96 7.15 9.64 10.26
CA THR A 96 6.61 10.74 11.06
C THR A 96 7.67 11.81 11.31
N SER A 97 8.92 11.40 11.60
CA SER A 97 10.06 12.33 11.78
C SER A 97 10.35 13.16 10.52
N ALA A 98 10.13 12.59 9.34
CA ALA A 98 10.26 13.27 8.04
C ALA A 98 9.03 14.14 7.67
N ARG A 99 8.09 14.34 8.60
CA ARG A 99 6.78 15.00 8.36
C ARG A 99 5.95 14.30 7.28
N GLY A 100 6.17 13.00 7.08
CA GLY A 100 5.35 12.15 6.23
C GLY A 100 4.12 11.60 6.96
N THR A 101 3.25 10.93 6.21
CA THR A 101 2.03 10.32 6.75
C THR A 101 2.01 8.83 6.42
N CYS A 102 1.82 7.99 7.44
CA CYS A 102 1.48 6.57 7.26
C CYS A 102 -0.03 6.42 7.25
N MET A 103 -0.57 5.67 6.30
CA MET A 103 -2.00 5.38 6.21
C MET A 103 -2.25 3.93 5.80
N THR A 104 -3.45 3.43 6.08
CA THR A 104 -3.86 2.12 5.57
C THR A 104 -4.29 2.22 4.11
N ILE A 105 -4.38 1.07 3.43
CA ILE A 105 -4.90 1.03 2.06
C ILE A 105 -6.39 1.44 2.07
N GLU A 106 -7.13 1.07 3.12
CA GLU A 106 -8.51 1.45 3.35
C GLU A 106 -8.69 2.97 3.45
N ASP A 107 -7.81 3.64 4.22
CA ASP A 107 -7.82 5.11 4.32
C ASP A 107 -7.55 5.76 2.97
N LEU A 108 -6.59 5.22 2.19
CA LEU A 108 -6.29 5.75 0.87
C LEU A 108 -7.47 5.59 -0.10
N ILE A 109 -8.20 4.47 -0.05
CA ILE A 109 -9.40 4.27 -0.87
C ILE A 109 -10.48 5.30 -0.48
N ARG A 110 -10.67 5.55 0.82
CA ARG A 110 -11.65 6.53 1.32
C ARG A 110 -11.29 7.95 0.87
N ASP A 111 -10.03 8.33 0.98
CA ASP A 111 -9.56 9.70 0.71
C ASP A 111 -9.35 9.97 -0.79
N ASN A 112 -9.00 8.94 -1.58
CA ASN A 112 -8.77 9.05 -3.02
C ASN A 112 -9.36 7.84 -3.75
N PRO A 113 -10.69 7.70 -3.84
CA PRO A 113 -11.34 6.51 -4.39
C PRO A 113 -11.06 6.27 -5.88
N LYS A 114 -10.65 7.30 -6.62
CA LYS A 114 -10.21 7.17 -8.02
C LYS A 114 -8.77 6.66 -8.17
N GLY A 115 -7.97 6.67 -7.10
CA GLY A 115 -6.57 6.27 -7.11
C GLY A 115 -5.70 7.10 -8.04
N SER A 116 -6.07 8.37 -8.25
CA SER A 116 -5.35 9.29 -9.13
C SER A 116 -4.05 9.77 -8.48
N ARG A 117 -2.98 9.94 -9.29
CA ARG A 117 -1.65 10.38 -8.83
C ARG A 117 -1.06 9.51 -7.69
N VAL A 118 -1.36 8.22 -7.71
CA VAL A 118 -0.78 7.24 -6.78
C VAL A 118 0.33 6.46 -7.48
N ARG A 119 1.52 6.42 -6.86
CA ARG A 119 2.65 5.62 -7.34
C ARG A 119 2.74 4.31 -6.58
N ILE A 120 2.73 3.20 -7.30
CA ILE A 120 2.89 1.87 -6.70
C ILE A 120 4.37 1.54 -6.58
N LEU A 121 4.84 1.20 -5.38
CA LEU A 121 6.19 0.71 -5.15
C LEU A 121 6.19 -0.74 -4.67
N ARG A 122 7.14 -1.52 -5.19
CA ARG A 122 7.50 -2.87 -4.78
C ARG A 122 9.00 -3.01 -4.89
#